data_AF-A0A930AXR3-F1
#
_entry.id   AF-A0A930AXR3-F1
#
_cell.length_a   1.000
_cell.length_b   1.000
_cell.length_c   1.000
_cell.angle_alpha   90.00
_cell.angle_beta   90.00
_cell.angle_gamma   90.00
#
_symmetry.space_group_name_H-M   'P 1'
#
loop_
_entity.id
_entity.type
_entity.pdbx_description
1 polymer ?
#
loop_
_entity_poly.entity_id
_entity_poly.type
_entity_poly.pdbx_seq_one_letter_code
_entity_poly.pdbx_strand_id
1 'polypeptide(L)'
;MDKLSLTYLTKALTRLEKYLPDDTDTLLSWYDIHSDYYVVTTIGKYVYCLFTLPVMSPDGKEIKHICEIDNNILERITILVFESDTIIADISGLHASMDILLTNEKVFNFCADESDWTYLEHYCLCGNYFPEITYPPNKEISSLLISGEALLITNAYVTTVYRRQSIFRNMVQMIKDHALCYSYKNTDLYTAIALDPDIAQYGPDTKPEPYYYSFEVDEPRRLVNATIMEKLNFTSIRLETDEIGDGTKLWFALQHEKEICKAEHLS
;
A
#
# COMPACT_ATOMS: atom_id res chain seq x y z
N MET A 1 -22.62 -1.84 -10.37
CA MET A 1 -22.19 -1.11 -9.15
C MET A 1 -23.41 -0.61 -8.37
N ASP A 2 -23.44 -0.69 -7.04
CA ASP A 2 -24.56 -0.15 -6.22
C ASP A 2 -24.41 1.36 -5.95
N LYS A 3 -25.47 1.99 -5.40
CA LYS A 3 -25.52 3.45 -5.19
C LYS A 3 -24.45 3.96 -4.21
N LEU A 4 -24.17 3.21 -3.14
CA LEU A 4 -23.15 3.60 -2.16
C LEU A 4 -21.78 3.59 -2.82
N SER A 5 -21.47 2.49 -3.51
CA SER A 5 -20.22 2.34 -4.26
C SER A 5 -20.03 3.45 -5.28
N LEU A 6 -21.03 3.71 -6.13
CA LEU A 6 -20.98 4.79 -7.10
C LEU A 6 -20.71 6.14 -6.44
N THR A 7 -21.43 6.47 -5.37
CA THR A 7 -21.29 7.76 -4.67
C THR A 7 -19.88 7.96 -4.13
N TYR A 8 -19.29 6.97 -3.47
CA TYR A 8 -18.01 7.12 -2.79
C TYR A 8 -16.80 6.89 -3.71
N LEU A 9 -16.94 6.07 -4.76
CA LEU A 9 -15.94 5.98 -5.82
C LEU A 9 -15.86 7.30 -6.59
N THR A 10 -16.98 7.88 -7.02
CA THR A 10 -16.96 9.20 -7.68
C THR A 10 -16.25 10.23 -6.80
N LYS A 11 -16.57 10.31 -5.50
CA LYS A 11 -15.89 11.23 -4.57
C LYS A 11 -14.38 10.98 -4.50
N ALA A 12 -13.97 9.72 -4.37
CA ALA A 12 -12.57 9.33 -4.30
C ALA A 12 -11.81 9.70 -5.58
N LEU A 13 -12.35 9.33 -6.74
CA LEU A 13 -11.74 9.57 -8.04
C LEU A 13 -11.67 11.07 -8.37
N THR A 14 -12.74 11.83 -8.15
CA THR A 14 -12.71 13.29 -8.34
C THR A 14 -11.67 13.95 -7.44
N ARG A 15 -11.49 13.46 -6.20
CA ARG A 15 -10.47 14.02 -5.30
C ARG A 15 -9.05 13.76 -5.80
N LEU A 16 -8.82 12.64 -6.47
CA LEU A 16 -7.52 12.19 -6.93
C LEU A 16 -7.26 12.45 -8.41
N GLU A 17 -8.15 13.16 -9.11
CA GLU A 17 -8.20 13.30 -10.58
C GLU A 17 -6.85 13.59 -11.26
N LYS A 18 -5.94 14.31 -10.59
CA LYS A 18 -4.63 14.69 -11.13
C LYS A 18 -3.60 13.55 -11.15
N TYR A 19 -3.86 12.49 -10.39
CA TYR A 19 -2.99 11.34 -10.20
C TYR A 19 -3.55 10.07 -10.86
N LEU A 20 -4.70 10.17 -11.52
CA LEU A 20 -5.37 9.03 -12.14
C LEU A 20 -4.89 8.82 -13.58
N PRO A 21 -4.82 7.56 -14.05
CA PRO A 21 -4.47 7.25 -15.43
C PRO A 21 -5.54 7.69 -16.44
N ASP A 22 -6.80 7.68 -16.01
CA ASP A 22 -7.96 8.02 -16.82
C ASP A 22 -8.94 8.92 -16.05
N ASP A 23 -9.89 9.52 -16.78
CA ASP A 23 -10.94 10.33 -16.17
C ASP A 23 -11.91 9.49 -15.32
N THR A 24 -12.69 10.18 -14.47
CA THR A 24 -13.61 9.53 -13.53
C THR A 24 -14.67 8.68 -14.24
N ASP A 25 -15.21 9.11 -15.38
CA ASP A 25 -16.28 8.38 -16.08
C ASP A 25 -15.74 7.08 -16.69
N THR A 26 -14.55 7.15 -17.28
CA THR A 26 -13.82 6.00 -17.83
C THR A 26 -13.53 4.96 -16.74
N LEU A 27 -13.01 5.39 -15.59
CA LEU A 27 -12.72 4.51 -14.46
C LEU A 27 -13.98 3.88 -13.86
N LEU A 28 -15.05 4.65 -13.65
CA LEU A 28 -16.32 4.12 -13.14
C LEU A 28 -16.93 3.07 -14.09
N SER A 29 -16.84 3.31 -15.40
CA SER A 29 -17.30 2.36 -16.42
C SER A 29 -16.52 1.05 -16.37
N TRP A 30 -15.22 1.13 -16.11
CA TRP A 30 -14.37 -0.05 -15.99
C TRP A 30 -14.62 -0.83 -14.71
N TYR A 31 -14.77 -0.16 -13.57
CA TYR A 31 -15.13 -0.80 -12.30
C TYR A 31 -16.50 -1.48 -12.35
N ASP A 32 -17.44 -0.99 -13.17
CA ASP A 32 -18.74 -1.67 -13.33
C ASP A 32 -18.61 -3.06 -13.95
N ILE A 33 -17.55 -3.29 -14.75
CA ILE A 33 -17.23 -4.57 -15.38
C ILE A 33 -16.25 -5.38 -14.51
N HIS A 34 -15.35 -4.71 -13.80
CA HIS A 34 -14.28 -5.32 -13.00
C HIS A 34 -14.52 -5.09 -11.51
N SER A 35 -15.58 -5.73 -10.98
CA SER A 35 -16.02 -5.52 -9.60
C SER A 35 -15.01 -5.93 -8.53
N ASP A 36 -14.01 -6.74 -8.89
CA ASP A 36 -13.01 -7.24 -7.95
C ASP A 36 -11.95 -6.18 -7.59
N TYR A 37 -11.86 -5.10 -8.36
CA TYR A 37 -10.87 -4.03 -8.18
C TYR A 37 -11.35 -2.88 -7.28
N TYR A 38 -12.53 -3.00 -6.68
CA TYR A 38 -13.00 -2.03 -5.70
C TYR A 38 -13.84 -2.70 -4.61
N VAL A 39 -13.85 -2.11 -3.44
CA VAL A 39 -14.76 -2.48 -2.34
C VAL A 39 -15.20 -1.20 -1.64
N VAL A 40 -16.51 -0.96 -1.59
CA VAL A 40 -17.07 0.10 -0.75
C VAL A 40 -17.91 -0.53 0.34
N THR A 41 -17.51 -0.31 1.60
CA THR A 41 -18.18 -0.89 2.76
C THR A 41 -18.32 0.11 3.90
N THR A 42 -19.26 -0.16 4.81
CA THR A 42 -19.51 0.67 5.99
C THR A 42 -19.11 -0.10 7.24
N ILE A 43 -18.29 0.52 8.09
CA ILE A 43 -17.95 -0.01 9.42
C ILE A 43 -18.31 1.06 10.44
N GLY A 44 -19.36 0.81 11.22
CA GLY A 44 -19.93 1.80 12.13
C GLY A 44 -20.53 2.97 11.34
N LYS A 45 -20.04 4.18 11.57
CA LYS A 45 -20.47 5.41 10.87
C LYS A 45 -19.57 5.81 9.70
N TYR A 46 -18.50 5.06 9.45
CA TYR A 46 -17.48 5.39 8.46
C TYR A 46 -17.66 4.56 7.20
N VAL A 47 -17.42 5.17 6.05
CA VAL A 47 -17.40 4.49 4.76
C VAL A 47 -15.96 4.30 4.32
N TYR A 48 -15.58 3.07 4.01
CA TYR A 48 -14.27 2.70 3.49
C TYR A 48 -14.43 2.47 2.00
N CYS A 49 -13.75 3.28 1.20
CA CYS A 49 -13.73 3.19 -0.25
C CYS A 49 -12.36 2.69 -0.68
N LEU A 50 -12.26 1.40 -0.98
CA LEU A 50 -11.09 0.76 -1.53
C LEU A 50 -11.22 0.68 -3.04
N PHE A 51 -10.17 1.05 -3.77
CA PHE A 51 -10.06 0.81 -5.20
C PHE A 51 -8.60 0.58 -5.58
N THR A 52 -8.41 -0.13 -6.69
CA THR A 52 -7.09 -0.52 -7.17
C THR A 52 -6.89 -0.01 -8.58
N LEU A 53 -5.67 0.44 -8.87
CA LEU A 53 -5.26 0.94 -10.18
C LEU A 53 -3.99 0.24 -10.63
N PRO A 54 -3.89 -0.11 -11.91
CA PRO A 54 -2.65 -0.62 -12.46
C PRO A 54 -1.57 0.45 -12.45
N VAL A 55 -0.33 0.02 -12.22
CA VAL A 55 0.84 0.90 -12.27
C VAL A 55 1.78 0.45 -13.38
N MET A 56 2.08 -0.84 -13.45
CA MET A 56 3.06 -1.37 -14.38
C MET A 56 2.73 -2.81 -14.79
N SER A 57 2.91 -3.11 -16.08
CA SER A 57 2.75 -4.45 -16.63
C SER A 57 3.88 -5.41 -16.21
N PRO A 58 3.70 -6.74 -16.37
CA PRO A 58 4.75 -7.70 -16.00
C PRO A 58 6.07 -7.54 -16.78
N ASP A 59 6.04 -7.02 -18.01
CA ASP A 59 7.26 -6.68 -18.78
C ASP A 59 7.89 -5.34 -18.36
N GLY A 60 7.32 -4.69 -17.35
CA GLY A 60 7.76 -3.46 -16.71
C GLY A 60 7.44 -2.19 -17.50
N LYS A 61 6.40 -2.21 -18.34
CA LYS A 61 5.89 -1.01 -19.00
C LYS A 61 4.89 -0.33 -18.07
N GLU A 62 5.10 0.96 -17.81
CA GLU A 62 4.13 1.76 -17.06
C GLU A 62 2.77 1.77 -17.77
N ILE A 63 1.70 1.52 -17.01
CA ILE A 63 0.33 1.50 -17.50
C ILE A 63 -0.24 2.91 -17.38
N LYS A 64 -0.54 3.51 -18.55
CA LYS A 64 -1.07 4.88 -18.61
C LYS A 64 -2.59 4.93 -18.69
N HIS A 65 -3.21 3.82 -19.10
CA HIS A 65 -4.65 3.68 -19.23
C HIS A 65 -5.08 2.33 -18.68
N ILE A 66 -6.21 2.29 -17.97
CA ILE A 66 -6.78 1.06 -17.41
C ILE A 66 -7.17 0.02 -18.47
N CYS A 67 -7.32 0.40 -19.74
CA CYS A 67 -7.57 -0.54 -20.82
C CYS A 67 -6.31 -1.36 -21.22
N GLU A 68 -5.14 -1.01 -20.70
CA GLU A 68 -3.86 -1.69 -20.96
C GLU A 68 -3.55 -2.80 -19.92
N ILE A 69 -4.47 -3.08 -18.99
CA ILE A 69 -4.28 -4.09 -17.94
C ILE A 69 -4.14 -5.50 -18.53
N ASP A 70 -3.17 -6.25 -17.99
CA ASP A 70 -2.95 -7.69 -18.22
C ASP A 70 -2.98 -8.43 -16.87
N ASN A 71 -2.96 -9.76 -16.89
CA ASN A 71 -2.86 -10.59 -15.70
C ASN A 71 -1.41 -10.54 -15.17
N ASN A 72 -1.22 -10.24 -13.87
CA ASN A 72 0.06 -10.10 -13.14
C ASN A 72 0.77 -8.74 -13.32
N ILE A 73 0.14 -7.69 -12.80
CA ILE A 73 0.66 -6.32 -12.83
C ILE A 73 1.16 -5.89 -11.44
N LEU A 74 2.05 -4.90 -11.40
CA LEU A 74 2.19 -4.04 -10.23
C LEU A 74 0.97 -3.13 -10.18
N GLU A 75 0.25 -3.15 -9.07
CA GLU A 75 -0.93 -2.33 -8.86
C GLU A 75 -0.81 -1.51 -7.57
N ARG A 76 -1.58 -0.42 -7.52
CA ARG A 76 -1.71 0.42 -6.34
C ARG A 76 -3.09 0.25 -5.77
N ILE A 77 -3.15 -0.27 -4.55
CA ILE A 77 -4.37 -0.35 -3.76
C ILE A 77 -4.48 0.94 -2.95
N THR A 78 -5.63 1.59 -2.97
CA THR A 78 -5.90 2.81 -2.20
C THR A 78 -7.19 2.65 -1.42
N ILE A 79 -7.18 3.02 -0.15
CA ILE A 79 -8.38 3.13 0.67
C ILE A 79 -8.52 4.57 1.14
N LEU A 80 -9.68 5.18 0.90
CA LEU A 80 -10.09 6.43 1.51
C LEU A 80 -11.24 6.17 2.48
N VAL A 81 -11.14 6.72 3.69
CA VAL A 81 -12.16 6.58 4.72
C VAL A 81 -12.89 7.90 4.89
N PHE A 82 -14.22 7.84 4.84
CA PHE A 82 -15.08 9.00 4.89
C PHE A 82 -15.94 9.03 6.16
N GLU A 83 -16.10 10.23 6.71
CA GLU A 83 -17.28 10.60 7.50
C GLU A 83 -18.10 11.58 6.65
N SER A 84 -19.26 11.12 6.17
CA SER A 84 -20.10 11.87 5.22
C SER A 84 -19.34 12.26 3.94
N ASP A 85 -18.95 13.53 3.80
CA ASP A 85 -18.24 14.09 2.64
C ASP A 85 -16.75 14.35 2.90
N THR A 86 -16.28 14.12 4.14
CA THR A 86 -14.90 14.43 4.53
C THR A 86 -14.05 13.18 4.56
N ILE A 87 -12.89 13.20 3.90
CA ILE A 87 -11.86 12.17 4.05
C ILE A 87 -11.18 12.37 5.40
N ILE A 88 -11.21 11.34 6.24
CA ILE A 88 -10.68 11.37 7.61
C ILE A 88 -9.46 10.48 7.80
N ALA A 89 -9.23 9.54 6.88
CA ALA A 89 -8.11 8.63 6.92
C ALA A 89 -7.90 8.00 5.54
N ASP A 90 -6.73 7.41 5.36
CA ASP A 90 -6.36 6.69 4.16
C ASP A 90 -5.20 5.73 4.36
N ILE A 91 -5.05 4.84 3.40
CA ILE A 91 -3.89 3.97 3.25
C ILE A 91 -3.69 3.71 1.76
N SER A 92 -2.44 3.63 1.32
CA SER A 92 -2.11 3.18 -0.03
C SER A 92 -0.95 2.21 0.02
N GLY A 93 -0.94 1.25 -0.89
CA GLY A 93 0.16 0.31 -1.02
C GLY A 93 0.33 -0.19 -2.45
N LEU A 94 1.55 -0.55 -2.78
CA LEU A 94 1.91 -1.24 -4.01
C LEU A 94 1.84 -2.74 -3.77
N HIS A 95 1.12 -3.42 -4.64
CA HIS A 95 0.92 -4.85 -4.61
C HIS A 95 1.43 -5.50 -5.91
N ALA A 96 2.16 -6.60 -5.75
CA ALA A 96 2.60 -7.47 -6.84
C ALA A 96 2.98 -8.84 -6.28
N SER A 97 3.11 -9.84 -7.15
CA SER A 97 3.70 -11.12 -6.76
C SER A 97 5.14 -10.94 -6.28
N MET A 98 5.56 -11.78 -5.34
CA MET A 98 6.94 -11.79 -4.84
C MET A 98 7.96 -12.02 -5.95
N ASP A 99 7.63 -12.84 -6.95
CA ASP A 99 8.48 -13.07 -8.12
C ASP A 99 8.72 -11.79 -8.91
N ILE A 100 7.67 -11.01 -9.20
CA ILE A 100 7.78 -9.72 -9.88
C ILE A 100 8.61 -8.76 -9.04
N LEU A 101 8.32 -8.65 -7.74
CA LEU A 101 9.00 -7.73 -6.85
C LEU A 101 10.51 -8.02 -6.76
N LEU A 102 10.89 -9.29 -6.63
CA LEU A 102 12.27 -9.70 -6.38
C LEU A 102 13.15 -9.86 -7.63
N THR A 103 12.56 -9.92 -8.83
CA THR A 103 13.32 -10.24 -10.05
C THR A 103 13.20 -9.17 -11.15
N ASN A 104 12.18 -8.31 -11.08
CA ASN A 104 11.93 -7.33 -12.13
C ASN A 104 12.65 -6.00 -11.83
N GLU A 105 13.80 -5.80 -12.48
CA GLU A 105 14.58 -4.54 -12.42
C GLU A 105 13.73 -3.29 -12.67
N LYS A 106 12.71 -3.36 -13.54
CA LYS A 106 11.86 -2.20 -13.83
C LYS A 106 10.90 -1.88 -12.69
N VAL A 107 10.44 -2.89 -11.94
CA VAL A 107 9.63 -2.69 -10.72
C VAL A 107 10.52 -2.12 -9.61
N PHE A 108 11.75 -2.61 -9.48
CA PHE A 108 12.75 -2.00 -8.59
C PHE A 108 12.98 -0.52 -8.92
N ASN A 109 13.23 -0.20 -10.20
CA ASN A 109 13.44 1.18 -10.66
C ASN A 109 12.19 2.04 -10.40
N PHE A 110 10.98 1.50 -10.64
CA PHE A 110 9.75 2.19 -10.30
C PHE A 110 9.67 2.53 -8.80
N CYS A 111 9.98 1.57 -7.92
CA CYS A 111 9.97 1.82 -6.48
C CYS A 111 10.98 2.91 -6.07
N ALA A 112 12.14 2.96 -6.73
CA ALA A 112 13.15 4.00 -6.53
C ALA A 112 12.74 5.38 -7.07
N ASP A 113 12.07 5.43 -8.22
CA ASP A 113 11.60 6.68 -8.81
C ASP A 113 10.34 7.23 -8.10
N GLU A 114 9.51 6.36 -7.54
CA GLU A 114 8.29 6.70 -6.81
C GLU A 114 8.59 7.48 -5.53
N SER A 115 9.44 6.93 -4.66
CA SER A 115 9.95 7.65 -3.48
C SER A 115 11.12 6.91 -2.82
N ASP A 116 11.97 7.65 -2.11
CA ASP A 116 13.01 7.07 -1.25
C ASP A 116 12.41 6.07 -0.23
N TRP A 117 11.20 6.34 0.27
CA TRP A 117 10.52 5.48 1.24
C TRP A 117 10.10 4.15 0.62
N THR A 118 9.48 4.18 -0.56
CA THR A 118 9.06 2.96 -1.29
C THR A 118 10.27 2.09 -1.62
N TYR A 119 11.39 2.69 -2.05
CA TYR A 119 12.65 1.98 -2.24
C TYR A 119 13.16 1.32 -0.96
N LEU A 120 13.12 2.03 0.17
CA LEU A 120 13.60 1.51 1.44
C LEU A 120 12.68 0.43 2.02
N GLU A 121 11.37 0.52 1.80
CA GLU A 121 10.40 -0.54 2.12
C GLU A 121 10.73 -1.83 1.37
N HIS A 122 10.96 -1.69 0.06
CA HIS A 122 11.40 -2.79 -0.80
C HIS A 122 12.74 -3.38 -0.33
N TYR A 123 13.74 -2.53 -0.08
CA TYR A 123 15.05 -2.94 0.43
C TYR A 123 14.94 -3.71 1.76
N CYS A 124 14.17 -3.18 2.70
CA CYS A 124 13.95 -3.79 4.00
C CYS A 124 13.31 -5.16 3.88
N LEU A 125 12.25 -5.29 3.08
CA LEU A 125 11.53 -6.54 2.88
C LEU A 125 12.48 -7.60 2.29
N CYS A 126 13.18 -7.26 1.21
CA CYS A 126 14.13 -8.14 0.54
C CYS A 126 15.27 -8.56 1.47
N GLY A 127 15.94 -7.61 2.12
CA GLY A 127 17.09 -7.89 2.98
C GLY A 127 16.77 -8.71 4.24
N ASN A 128 15.53 -8.64 4.76
CA ASN A 128 15.13 -9.37 5.96
C ASN A 128 14.57 -10.76 5.67
N TYR A 129 13.75 -10.91 4.63
CA TYR A 129 13.12 -12.20 4.32
C TYR A 129 13.87 -13.04 3.30
N PHE A 130 14.69 -12.41 2.46
CA PHE A 130 15.43 -13.07 1.37
C PHE A 130 16.90 -12.63 1.32
N PRO A 131 17.66 -12.75 2.43
CA PRO A 131 19.04 -12.27 2.51
C PRO A 131 20.01 -12.94 1.53
N GLU A 132 19.65 -14.11 0.99
CA GLU A 132 20.41 -14.83 -0.03
C GLU A 132 20.27 -14.25 -1.45
N ILE A 133 19.28 -13.38 -1.69
CA ILE A 133 19.06 -12.75 -2.98
C ILE A 133 19.92 -11.48 -3.07
N THR A 134 20.72 -11.39 -4.12
CA THR A 134 21.50 -10.17 -4.40
C THR A 134 20.55 -8.98 -4.61
N TYR A 135 20.82 -7.89 -3.89
CA TYR A 135 20.11 -6.62 -4.03
C TYR A 135 21.00 -5.55 -4.67
N PRO A 136 20.51 -4.75 -5.63
CA PRO A 136 19.17 -4.79 -6.23
C PRO A 136 18.94 -6.06 -7.08
N PRO A 137 17.67 -6.42 -7.35
CA PRO A 137 17.32 -7.50 -8.26
C PRO A 137 18.09 -7.42 -9.58
N ASN A 138 18.83 -8.47 -9.93
CA ASN A 138 19.41 -8.61 -11.27
C ASN A 138 18.79 -9.83 -11.96
N LYS A 139 18.21 -9.61 -13.14
CA LYS A 139 17.52 -10.60 -13.98
C LYS A 139 18.31 -11.87 -14.24
N GLU A 140 19.64 -11.83 -14.16
CA GLU A 140 20.48 -12.92 -14.65
C GLU A 140 20.57 -14.15 -13.74
N ILE A 141 20.14 -14.11 -12.48
CA ILE A 141 20.57 -15.14 -11.49
C ILE A 141 19.45 -15.93 -10.80
N SER A 142 18.21 -15.44 -10.70
CA SER A 142 17.19 -16.17 -9.95
C SER A 142 16.29 -17.01 -10.86
N SER A 143 16.59 -18.31 -10.96
CA SER A 143 15.61 -19.32 -11.39
C SER A 143 14.64 -19.72 -10.26
N LEU A 144 14.71 -19.05 -9.10
CA LEU A 144 13.79 -19.26 -8.00
C LEU A 144 12.51 -18.45 -8.24
N LEU A 145 11.47 -19.15 -8.69
CA LEU A 145 10.09 -18.70 -8.52
C LEU A 145 9.80 -18.63 -7.03
N ILE A 146 9.63 -17.42 -6.50
CA ILE A 146 9.25 -17.19 -5.12
C ILE A 146 7.74 -17.02 -5.07
N SER A 147 7.07 -18.00 -4.48
CA SER A 147 5.63 -18.00 -4.29
C SER A 147 5.25 -17.03 -3.18
N GLY A 148 4.22 -16.22 -3.41
CA GLY A 148 3.69 -15.27 -2.44
C GLY A 148 3.36 -13.94 -3.08
N GLU A 149 2.70 -13.09 -2.31
CA GLU A 149 2.38 -11.72 -2.68
C GLU A 149 3.16 -10.75 -1.80
N ALA A 150 3.45 -9.58 -2.36
CA ALA A 150 4.15 -8.51 -1.68
C ALA A 150 3.24 -7.28 -1.59
N LEU A 151 3.21 -6.64 -0.43
CA LEU A 151 2.48 -5.40 -0.20
C LEU A 151 3.40 -4.37 0.46
N LEU A 152 3.78 -3.33 -0.28
CA LEU A 152 4.54 -2.19 0.24
C LEU A 152 3.53 -1.07 0.56
N ILE A 153 3.23 -0.85 1.83
CA ILE A 153 2.30 0.21 2.25
C ILE A 153 3.04 1.55 2.22
N THR A 154 2.87 2.27 1.11
CA THR A 154 3.61 3.52 0.83
C THR A 154 3.10 4.73 1.61
N ASN A 155 1.90 4.64 2.18
CA ASN A 155 1.34 5.69 3.04
C ASN A 155 0.22 5.12 3.90
N ALA A 156 0.08 5.64 5.12
CA ALA A 156 -1.12 5.45 5.93
C ALA A 156 -1.33 6.68 6.81
N TYR A 157 -2.55 7.17 6.95
CA TYR A 157 -2.85 8.30 7.82
C TYR A 157 -4.23 8.19 8.44
N VAL A 158 -4.33 8.63 9.70
CA VAL A 158 -5.62 8.83 10.39
C VAL A 158 -5.61 10.18 11.07
N THR A 159 -6.59 11.01 10.72
CA THR A 159 -6.83 12.31 11.34
C THR A 159 -6.89 12.17 12.86
N THR A 160 -6.20 13.07 13.55
CA THR A 160 -5.87 12.98 14.97
C THR A 160 -7.11 12.75 15.84
N VAL A 161 -8.21 13.47 15.58
CA VAL A 161 -9.46 13.35 16.36
C VAL A 161 -10.17 12.00 16.14
N TYR A 162 -9.83 11.27 15.08
CA TYR A 162 -10.39 9.96 14.75
C TYR A 162 -9.50 8.79 15.17
N ARG A 163 -8.31 9.06 15.72
CA ARG A 163 -7.42 8.01 16.23
C ARG A 163 -8.07 7.26 17.39
N ARG A 164 -7.59 6.02 17.62
CA ARG A 164 -8.12 5.08 18.64
C ARG A 164 -9.57 4.61 18.39
N GLN A 165 -10.05 4.74 17.15
CA GLN A 165 -11.37 4.24 16.73
C GLN A 165 -11.28 3.06 15.76
N SER A 166 -10.20 2.29 15.84
CA SER A 166 -9.90 1.12 15.00
C SER A 166 -9.78 1.36 13.49
N ILE A 167 -9.89 2.61 13.00
CA ILE A 167 -9.82 2.94 11.57
C ILE A 167 -8.53 2.42 10.93
N PHE A 168 -7.37 2.71 11.53
CA PHE A 168 -6.08 2.22 11.03
C PHE A 168 -6.02 0.70 10.93
N ARG A 169 -6.44 -0.01 11.99
CA ARG A 169 -6.49 -1.48 11.98
C ARG A 169 -7.39 -2.01 10.87
N ASN A 170 -8.56 -1.40 10.66
CA ASN A 170 -9.48 -1.82 9.61
C ASN A 170 -8.88 -1.59 8.21
N MET A 171 -8.23 -0.45 8.00
CA MET A 171 -7.52 -0.14 6.75
C MET A 171 -6.41 -1.15 6.46
N VAL A 172 -5.56 -1.44 7.45
CA VAL A 172 -4.48 -2.44 7.31
C VAL A 172 -5.03 -3.83 7.00
N GLN A 173 -6.10 -4.26 7.66
CA GLN A 173 -6.72 -5.54 7.34
C GLN A 173 -7.30 -5.55 5.92
N MET A 174 -8.05 -4.52 5.56
CA MET A 174 -8.70 -4.42 4.24
C MET A 174 -7.70 -4.42 3.09
N ILE A 175 -6.58 -3.69 3.21
CA ILE A 175 -5.58 -3.65 2.12
C ILE A 175 -4.87 -5.01 1.96
N LYS A 176 -4.62 -5.73 3.06
CA LYS A 176 -4.04 -7.08 3.03
C LYS A 176 -5.02 -8.11 2.45
N ASP A 177 -6.28 -8.06 2.88
CA ASP A 177 -7.34 -8.92 2.33
C ASP A 177 -7.49 -8.70 0.83
N HIS A 178 -7.38 -7.44 0.38
CA HIS A 178 -7.46 -7.11 -1.04
C HIS A 178 -6.23 -7.54 -1.84
N ALA A 179 -5.02 -7.38 -1.31
CA ALA A 179 -3.81 -7.92 -1.94
C ALA A 179 -3.93 -9.44 -2.24
N LEU A 180 -4.68 -10.16 -1.40
CA LEU A 180 -4.91 -11.59 -1.56
C LEU A 180 -6.19 -11.96 -2.33
N CYS A 181 -6.96 -11.00 -2.85
CA CYS A 181 -8.26 -11.30 -3.45
C CYS A 181 -8.15 -12.17 -4.72
N TYR A 182 -7.01 -12.10 -5.42
CA TYR A 182 -6.72 -12.91 -6.61
C TYR A 182 -5.99 -14.23 -6.30
N SER A 183 -5.68 -14.49 -5.03
CA SER A 183 -4.93 -15.67 -4.59
C SER A 183 -5.85 -16.86 -4.28
N TYR A 184 -5.69 -17.95 -5.03
CA TYR A 184 -6.57 -19.14 -4.96
C TYR A 184 -6.13 -20.22 -3.95
N LYS A 185 -5.03 -20.01 -3.19
CA LYS A 185 -4.40 -21.05 -2.34
C LYS A 185 -3.86 -20.47 -1.03
N ASN A 186 -3.22 -21.33 -0.22
CA ASN A 186 -2.37 -20.88 0.89
C ASN A 186 -1.24 -20.02 0.32
N THR A 187 -1.35 -18.71 0.51
CA THR A 187 -0.43 -17.72 -0.04
C THR A 187 0.30 -17.04 1.10
N ASP A 188 1.62 -16.92 0.95
CA ASP A 188 2.43 -16.10 1.84
C ASP A 188 2.29 -14.62 1.43
N LEU A 189 1.95 -13.75 2.38
CA LEU A 189 1.91 -12.31 2.19
C LEU A 189 3.07 -11.67 2.95
N TYR A 190 3.91 -10.93 2.22
CA TYR A 190 5.02 -10.16 2.78
C TYR A 190 4.64 -8.69 2.73
N THR A 191 4.55 -8.04 3.89
CA THR A 191 4.16 -6.63 4.00
C THR A 191 5.29 -5.80 4.61
N ALA A 192 5.52 -4.63 4.05
CA ALA A 192 6.40 -3.60 4.61
C ALA A 192 5.66 -2.27 4.73
N ILE A 193 6.01 -1.48 5.74
CA ILE A 193 5.50 -0.12 5.93
C ILE A 193 6.57 0.73 6.62
N ALA A 194 6.82 1.94 6.12
CA ALA A 194 7.62 2.92 6.83
C ALA A 194 6.90 3.41 8.11
N LEU A 195 7.65 3.61 9.19
CA LEU A 195 7.10 4.11 10.47
C LEU A 195 7.29 5.62 10.65
N ASP A 196 7.65 6.32 9.57
CA ASP A 196 7.81 7.77 9.58
C ASP A 196 6.50 8.48 9.96
N PRO A 197 6.53 9.67 10.56
CA PRO A 197 5.31 10.39 10.88
C PRO A 197 4.52 10.77 9.63
N ASP A 198 3.25 10.37 9.59
CA ASP A 198 2.38 10.70 8.48
C ASP A 198 2.23 12.22 8.30
N ILE A 199 2.29 12.67 7.05
CA ILE A 199 2.03 14.05 6.64
C ILE A 199 0.62 14.11 6.05
N ALA A 200 -0.31 14.75 6.77
CA ALA A 200 -1.68 14.90 6.31
C ALA A 200 -1.75 15.65 4.96
N GLN A 201 -2.25 14.98 3.92
CA GLN A 201 -2.54 15.58 2.59
C GLN A 201 -4.00 16.04 2.45
N TYR A 202 -4.86 15.61 3.38
CA TYR A 202 -6.27 15.97 3.46
C TYR A 202 -6.79 15.89 4.89
N GLY A 203 -7.97 16.47 5.06
CA GLY A 203 -8.66 16.49 6.34
C GLY A 203 -8.15 17.59 7.27
N PRO A 204 -8.69 17.63 8.51
CA PRO A 204 -8.48 18.73 9.45
C PRO A 204 -7.03 18.97 9.89
N ASP A 205 -6.15 17.96 9.80
CA ASP A 205 -4.76 18.09 10.26
C ASP A 205 -3.83 18.64 9.17
N THR A 206 -4.34 18.88 7.96
CA THR A 206 -3.54 19.50 6.88
C THR A 206 -3.00 20.86 7.30
N LYS A 207 -1.72 21.08 6.97
CA LYS A 207 -1.04 22.35 7.17
C LYS A 207 -0.62 22.93 5.82
N PRO A 208 -0.68 24.27 5.66
CA PRO A 208 -0.22 24.90 4.44
C PRO A 208 1.32 24.93 4.33
N GLU A 209 2.03 24.82 5.44
CA GLU A 209 3.50 24.81 5.44
C GLU A 209 4.07 23.44 5.04
N PRO A 210 5.22 23.41 4.33
CA PRO A 210 5.95 22.17 4.09
C PRO A 210 6.34 21.47 5.39
N TYR A 211 6.36 20.15 5.36
CA TYR A 211 6.91 19.35 6.44
C TYR A 211 8.43 19.48 6.50
N TYR A 212 8.97 19.64 7.70
CA TYR A 212 10.39 19.64 7.97
C TYR A 212 10.66 18.63 9.08
N TYR A 213 11.59 17.71 8.83
CA TYR A 213 12.01 16.72 9.82
C TYR A 213 12.55 17.40 11.08
N SER A 214 12.16 16.86 12.23
CA SER A 214 12.67 17.23 13.54
C SER A 214 12.84 15.98 14.38
N PHE A 215 14.10 15.65 14.69
CA PHE A 215 14.46 14.51 15.54
C PHE A 215 13.65 14.47 16.86
N GLU A 216 13.50 15.63 17.51
CA GLU A 216 12.78 15.74 18.80
C GLU A 216 11.28 15.45 18.69
N VAL A 217 10.69 15.67 17.50
CA VAL A 217 9.25 15.46 17.25
C VAL A 217 8.97 14.10 16.64
N ASP A 218 9.83 13.66 15.72
CA ASP A 218 9.56 12.55 14.82
C ASP A 218 10.05 11.22 15.37
N GLU A 219 11.19 11.17 16.07
CA GLU A 219 11.67 9.93 16.70
C GLU A 219 10.68 9.37 17.74
N PRO A 220 10.11 10.17 18.66
CA PRO A 220 9.09 9.66 19.57
C PRO A 220 7.85 9.13 18.85
N ARG A 221 7.49 9.72 17.70
CA ARG A 221 6.37 9.25 16.88
C ARG A 221 6.67 7.92 16.20
N ARG A 222 7.87 7.76 15.63
CA ARG A 222 8.34 6.48 15.05
C ARG A 222 8.25 5.34 16.06
N LEU A 223 8.64 5.59 17.33
CA LEU A 223 8.52 4.60 18.41
C LEU A 223 7.06 4.28 18.78
N VAL A 224 6.18 5.27 18.78
CA VAL A 224 4.75 5.06 18.98
C VAL A 224 4.16 4.22 17.83
N ASN A 225 4.53 4.53 16.58
CA ASN A 225 4.12 3.79 15.40
C ASN A 225 4.60 2.33 15.47
N ALA A 226 5.86 2.08 15.85
CA ALA A 226 6.37 0.74 16.10
C ALA A 226 5.51 -0.05 17.10
N THR A 227 5.15 0.56 18.24
CA THR A 227 4.28 -0.07 19.25
C THR A 227 2.86 -0.34 18.72
N ILE A 228 2.36 0.48 17.79
CA ILE A 228 1.06 0.25 17.14
C ILE A 228 1.15 -0.95 16.20
N MET A 229 2.21 -1.02 15.39
CA MET A 229 2.42 -2.08 14.41
C MET A 229 2.69 -3.45 15.07
N GLU A 230 3.39 -3.47 16.20
CA GLU A 230 3.58 -4.69 17.00
C GLU A 230 2.24 -5.28 17.49
N LYS A 231 1.24 -4.45 17.80
CA LYS A 231 -0.12 -4.91 18.15
C LYS A 231 -0.91 -5.45 16.96
N LEU A 232 -0.40 -5.25 15.75
CA LEU A 232 -0.88 -5.83 14.51
C LEU A 232 0.01 -7.00 14.03
N ASN A 233 0.91 -7.50 14.90
CA ASN A 233 1.85 -8.60 14.64
C ASN A 233 2.93 -8.30 13.59
N PHE A 234 3.24 -7.03 13.35
CA PHE A 234 4.42 -6.67 12.58
C PHE A 234 5.65 -6.66 13.50
N THR A 235 6.81 -6.93 12.90
CA THR A 235 8.12 -6.80 13.52
C THR A 235 8.74 -5.47 13.12
N SER A 236 8.96 -4.60 14.10
CA SER A 236 9.65 -3.33 13.88
C SER A 236 11.13 -3.58 13.65
N ILE A 237 11.66 -2.99 12.58
CA ILE A 237 13.09 -3.00 12.25
C ILE A 237 13.60 -1.56 12.17
N ARG A 238 14.90 -1.42 12.44
CA ARG A 238 15.62 -0.16 12.32
C ARG A 238 16.70 -0.33 11.27
N LEU A 239 16.70 0.53 10.27
CA LEU A 239 17.86 0.67 9.39
C LEU A 239 18.93 1.48 10.13
N GLU A 240 20.04 0.82 10.41
CA GLU A 240 21.24 1.49 10.91
C GLU A 240 22.07 1.96 9.72
N THR A 241 21.84 3.20 9.29
CA THR A 241 22.70 3.85 8.32
C THR A 241 23.72 4.69 9.09
N ASP A 242 24.96 4.20 9.16
CA ASP A 242 26.11 5.02 9.58
C ASP A 242 26.34 6.23 8.63
N GLU A 243 25.63 6.28 7.50
CA GLU A 243 25.84 7.23 6.38
C GLU A 243 24.88 8.43 6.32
N ILE A 244 23.75 8.44 7.05
CA ILE A 244 22.90 9.63 7.08
C ILE A 244 23.49 10.57 8.14
N GLY A 245 24.40 11.44 7.71
CA GLY A 245 25.20 12.34 8.55
C GLY A 245 24.43 13.34 9.42
N ASP A 246 23.10 13.25 9.49
CA ASP A 246 22.22 14.04 10.35
C ASP A 246 21.70 13.26 11.59
N GLY A 247 21.99 11.95 11.70
CA GLY A 247 21.57 11.10 12.82
C GLY A 247 20.11 10.60 12.75
N THR A 248 19.43 10.75 11.61
CA THR A 248 18.06 10.27 11.37
C THR A 248 18.02 8.74 11.38
N LYS A 249 17.13 8.16 12.20
CA LYS A 249 16.92 6.71 12.24
C LYS A 249 15.69 6.34 11.43
N LEU A 250 15.86 5.49 10.42
CA LEU A 250 14.73 5.05 9.61
C LEU A 250 14.16 3.77 10.19
N TRP A 251 12.85 3.77 10.41
CA TRP A 251 12.11 2.68 11.04
C TRP A 251 11.09 2.14 10.07
N PHE A 252 11.01 0.82 10.01
CA PHE A 252 10.03 0.11 9.20
C PHE A 252 9.38 -0.98 10.06
N ALA A 253 8.20 -1.44 9.66
CA ALA A 253 7.60 -2.62 10.22
C ALA A 253 7.37 -3.63 9.11
N LEU A 254 7.79 -4.87 9.36
CA LEU A 254 7.68 -5.98 8.42
C LEU A 254 6.73 -7.03 8.98
N GLN A 255 5.97 -7.66 8.10
CA GLN A 255 5.13 -8.79 8.45
C GLN A 255 5.22 -9.85 7.37
N HIS A 256 5.32 -11.12 7.79
CA HIS A 256 5.15 -12.27 6.93
C HIS A 256 4.06 -13.12 7.55
N GLU A 257 2.99 -13.34 6.79
CA GLU A 257 1.89 -14.20 7.19
C GLU A 257 1.63 -15.24 6.13
N LYS A 258 1.24 -16.42 6.59
CA LYS A 258 0.70 -17.46 5.73
C LYS A 258 -0.82 -17.41 5.82
N GLU A 259 -1.45 -16.85 4.80
CA GLU A 259 -2.89 -16.71 4.76
C GLU A 259 -3.54 -17.89 4.05
N ILE A 260 -4.62 -18.39 4.65
CA ILE A 260 -5.44 -19.47 4.08
C ILE A 260 -6.63 -18.78 3.41
N CYS A 261 -6.55 -18.54 2.09
CA CYS A 261 -7.69 -18.03 1.35
C CYS A 261 -8.87 -19.02 1.44
N LYS A 262 -10.08 -18.49 1.61
CA LYS A 262 -11.32 -19.28 1.53
C LYS A 262 -11.37 -19.92 0.14
N ALA A 263 -11.37 -21.25 0.10
CA ALA A 263 -11.85 -21.96 -1.07
C ALA A 263 -13.32 -21.55 -1.26
N GLU A 264 -13.61 -20.71 -2.25
CA GLU A 264 -14.99 -20.48 -2.63
C GLU A 264 -15.59 -21.82 -3.07
N HIS A 265 -16.73 -22.12 -2.48
CA HIS A 265 -17.55 -23.26 -2.80
C HIS A 265 -17.84 -23.27 -4.30
N LEU A 266 -17.21 -24.20 -5.02
CA LEU A 266 -17.75 -24.72 -6.27
C LEU A 266 -19.12 -25.33 -5.94
N SER A 267 -20.19 -24.57 -6.15
CA SER A 267 -21.57 -25.06 -6.20
C SER A 267 -22.18 -24.73 -7.55
#